data_AF-A0A073AXT6-F1
#
_entry.id   AF-A0A073AXT6-F1
#
_cell.length_a   1.000
_cell.length_b   1.000
_cell.length_c   1.000
_cell.angle_alpha   90.00
_cell.angle_beta   90.00
_cell.angle_gamma   90.00
#
_symmetry.space_group_name_H-M   'P 1'
#
loop_
_entity.id
_entity.type
_entity.pdbx_description
1 polymer ?
#
loop_
_entity_poly.entity_id
_entity_poly.type
_entity_poly.pdbx_seq_one_letter_code
_entity_poly.pdbx_strand_id
1 'polypeptide(L)'
;MTVAGRSEEQPEPSATERRSTRRGPQAGQDSPVEVAEQIGQAAAELAQHLQDPAVLLSVPDTEQVLRSFSTAVQGMADGVTGITEWLRAAGHAGSLSGHSSAVADRLEHTARELAWLAETVQRAQHDHS
;
A
#
# COMPACT_ATOMS: atom_id res chain seq x y z
N MET A 1 32.19 61.15 3.22
CA MET A 1 31.52 60.21 4.15
C MET A 1 30.08 60.12 3.68
N THR A 2 29.78 59.11 2.85
CA THR A 2 28.54 59.02 2.07
C THR A 2 27.64 57.99 2.75
N VAL A 3 26.50 58.43 3.28
CA VAL A 3 25.49 57.55 3.90
C VAL A 3 24.43 57.23 2.86
N ALA A 4 24.13 55.93 2.78
CA ALA A 4 23.11 55.24 1.98
C ALA A 4 21.76 56.00 1.96
N GLY A 5 21.02 56.03 0.86
CA GLY A 5 20.59 54.88 0.08
C GLY A 5 19.09 54.71 0.35
N ARG A 6 18.31 55.07 -0.66
CA ARG A 6 16.86 55.27 -0.68
C ARG A 6 16.09 53.99 -0.36
N SER A 7 14.91 54.16 0.25
CA SER A 7 13.89 53.16 0.56
C SER A 7 13.60 52.20 -0.60
N GLU A 8 13.70 50.89 -0.34
CA GLU A 8 13.07 49.85 -1.16
C GLU A 8 11.82 49.38 -0.41
N GLU A 9 10.66 49.81 -0.89
CA GLU A 9 9.35 49.21 -0.62
C GLU A 9 9.40 47.75 -1.05
N GLN A 10 9.35 46.84 -0.08
CA GLN A 10 9.16 45.43 -0.33
C GLN A 10 7.64 45.18 -0.44
N PRO A 11 7.11 44.73 -1.59
CA PRO A 11 5.67 44.53 -1.75
C PRO A 11 5.18 43.34 -0.91
N GLU A 12 4.11 43.59 -0.16
CA GLU A 12 3.33 42.61 0.59
C GLU A 12 2.96 41.37 -0.25
N PRO A 13 2.95 40.16 0.33
CA PRO A 13 2.51 38.97 -0.37
C PRO A 13 1.02 39.07 -0.69
N SER A 14 0.71 39.23 -1.98
CA SER A 14 -0.65 39.17 -2.51
C SER A 14 -1.29 37.83 -2.14
N ALA A 15 -2.43 37.93 -1.45
CA ALA A 15 -3.31 36.83 -1.12
C ALA A 15 -3.72 36.09 -2.40
N THR A 16 -3.09 34.96 -2.68
CA THR A 16 -3.55 34.05 -3.74
C THR A 16 -4.92 33.51 -3.34
N GLU A 17 -5.89 33.86 -4.17
CA GLU A 17 -7.30 33.53 -4.08
C GLU A 17 -7.51 32.07 -3.64
N ARG A 18 -8.22 31.89 -2.51
CA ARG A 18 -8.85 30.61 -2.16
C ARG A 18 -9.91 30.30 -3.23
N ARG A 19 -9.48 29.70 -4.33
CA ARG A 19 -10.37 29.14 -5.35
C ARG A 19 -11.04 27.90 -4.77
N SER A 20 -12.16 28.14 -4.10
CA SER A 20 -13.14 27.14 -3.72
C SER A 20 -13.62 26.42 -4.99
N THR A 21 -13.09 25.23 -5.25
CA THR A 21 -13.69 24.28 -6.18
C THR A 21 -14.89 23.65 -5.49
N ARG A 22 -16.03 24.30 -5.73
CA ARG A 22 -17.39 23.78 -5.73
C ARG A 22 -17.43 22.23 -5.66
N ARG A 23 -17.76 21.72 -4.47
CA ARG A 23 -18.08 20.32 -4.19
C ARG A 23 -19.28 19.92 -5.06
N GLY A 24 -19.02 19.25 -6.17
CA GLY A 24 -20.05 18.50 -6.91
C GLY A 24 -20.53 17.31 -6.09
N PRO A 25 -21.68 16.70 -6.41
CA PRO A 25 -22.19 15.55 -5.69
C PRO A 25 -21.25 14.37 -5.99
N GLN A 26 -20.32 14.12 -5.07
CA GLN A 26 -19.42 12.99 -5.16
C GLN A 26 -20.24 11.76 -4.76
N ALA A 27 -20.73 11.05 -5.78
CA ALA A 27 -21.24 9.70 -5.61
C ALA A 27 -20.21 8.91 -4.79
N GLY A 28 -20.67 8.25 -3.71
CA GLY A 28 -19.86 7.65 -2.65
C GLY A 28 -18.62 6.94 -3.17
N GLN A 29 -17.49 7.65 -3.12
CA GLN A 29 -16.18 7.05 -3.23
C GLN A 29 -15.78 6.77 -1.80
N ASP A 30 -15.83 5.50 -1.41
CA ASP A 30 -15.33 5.06 -0.11
C ASP A 30 -13.90 5.60 0.05
N SER A 31 -13.62 6.12 1.24
CA SER A 31 -12.28 6.61 1.57
C SER A 31 -11.28 5.46 1.38
N PRO A 32 -10.05 5.72 0.89
CA PRO A 32 -9.00 4.69 0.83
C PRO A 32 -8.79 3.96 2.15
N VAL A 33 -9.06 4.62 3.28
CA VAL A 33 -9.03 4.03 4.63
C VAL A 33 -10.18 3.03 4.83
N GLU A 34 -11.40 3.39 4.46
CA GLU A 34 -12.58 2.51 4.56
C GLU A 34 -12.41 1.27 3.66
N VAL A 35 -11.86 1.45 2.46
CA VAL A 35 -11.52 0.33 1.56
C VAL A 35 -10.46 -0.58 2.19
N ALA A 36 -9.42 -0.01 2.79
CA ALA A 36 -8.39 -0.79 3.46
C ALA A 36 -8.95 -1.57 4.67
N GLU A 37 -9.86 -0.97 5.44
CA GLU A 37 -10.54 -1.63 6.55
C GLU A 37 -11.43 -2.78 6.08
N GLN A 38 -12.22 -2.57 5.02
CA GLN A 38 -13.05 -3.62 4.41
C GLN A 38 -12.20 -4.79 3.90
N ILE A 39 -11.07 -4.50 3.24
CA ILE A 39 -10.12 -5.53 2.78
C ILE A 39 -9.54 -6.29 3.98
N GLY A 40 -9.14 -5.58 5.04
CA GLY A 40 -8.62 -6.20 6.26
C GLY A 40 -9.64 -7.11 6.94
N GLN A 41 -10.90 -6.67 7.03
CA GLN A 41 -12.00 -7.46 7.58
C GLN A 41 -12.28 -8.71 6.74
N ALA A 42 -12.35 -8.57 5.42
CA ALA A 42 -12.53 -9.70 4.51
C ALA A 42 -11.37 -10.71 4.60
N ALA A 43 -10.14 -10.23 4.76
CA ALA A 43 -8.98 -11.09 4.96
C ALA A 43 -9.04 -11.86 6.29
N ALA A 44 -9.53 -11.22 7.37
CA ALA A 44 -9.72 -11.86 8.66
C ALA A 44 -10.82 -12.93 8.62
N GLU A 45 -11.94 -12.65 7.95
CA GLU A 45 -13.03 -13.60 7.74
C GLU A 45 -12.57 -14.80 6.89
N LEU A 46 -11.80 -14.55 5.82
CA LEU A 46 -11.19 -15.61 5.02
C LEU A 46 -10.25 -16.45 5.88
N ALA A 47 -9.39 -15.85 6.70
CA ALA A 47 -8.48 -16.59 7.58
C ALA A 47 -9.23 -17.49 8.57
N GLN A 48 -10.33 -17.01 9.14
CA GLN A 48 -11.19 -17.82 10.02
C GLN A 48 -11.82 -19.00 9.25
N HIS A 49 -12.26 -18.75 8.02
CA HIS A 49 -12.84 -19.80 7.17
C HIS A 49 -11.81 -20.86 6.78
N LEU A 50 -10.58 -20.45 6.43
CA LEU A 50 -9.48 -21.36 6.10
C LEU A 50 -8.99 -22.18 7.31
N GLN A 51 -9.24 -21.71 8.53
CA GLN A 51 -8.90 -22.44 9.76
C GLN A 51 -9.94 -23.51 10.13
N ASP A 52 -11.12 -23.49 9.50
CA ASP A 52 -12.15 -24.48 9.77
C ASP A 52 -11.80 -25.82 9.06
N PRO A 53 -11.48 -26.89 9.83
CA PRO A 53 -11.14 -28.17 9.26
C PRO A 53 -12.32 -28.84 8.51
N ALA A 54 -13.55 -28.34 8.67
CA ALA A 54 -14.71 -28.81 7.92
C ALA A 54 -14.79 -28.21 6.50
N VAL A 55 -14.02 -27.16 6.19
CA VAL A 55 -13.98 -26.54 4.86
C VAL A 55 -13.08 -27.38 3.95
N LEU A 56 -13.70 -28.13 3.05
CA LEU A 56 -13.01 -28.86 1.99
C LEU A 56 -12.63 -27.88 0.87
N LEU A 57 -11.41 -27.34 0.92
CA LEU A 57 -10.85 -26.59 -0.20
C LEU A 57 -10.39 -27.55 -1.28
N SER A 58 -10.81 -27.31 -2.53
CA SER A 58 -10.20 -28.00 -3.64
C SER A 58 -8.77 -27.48 -3.87
N VAL A 59 -7.94 -28.27 -4.55
CA VAL A 59 -6.58 -27.84 -4.89
C VAL A 59 -6.59 -26.58 -5.78
N PRO A 60 -7.50 -26.43 -6.77
CA PRO A 60 -7.70 -25.17 -7.48
C PRO A 60 -8.07 -23.98 -6.58
N ASP A 61 -8.94 -24.18 -5.58
CA ASP A 61 -9.31 -23.10 -4.64
C ASP A 61 -8.08 -22.67 -3.82
N THR A 62 -7.26 -23.62 -3.41
CA THR A 62 -6.02 -23.36 -2.65
C THR A 62 -5.03 -22.56 -3.50
N GLU A 63 -4.86 -22.91 -4.77
CA GLU A 63 -4.01 -22.18 -5.72
C GLU A 63 -4.49 -20.73 -5.89
N GLN A 64 -5.80 -20.52 -6.07
CA GLN A 64 -6.39 -19.20 -6.21
C GLN A 64 -6.19 -18.35 -4.94
N VAL A 65 -6.38 -18.95 -3.76
CA VAL A 65 -6.13 -18.29 -2.48
C VAL A 65 -4.67 -17.86 -2.37
N LEU A 66 -3.72 -18.76 -2.67
CA LEU A 66 -2.29 -18.45 -2.62
C LEU A 66 -1.88 -17.31 -3.57
N ARG A 67 -2.39 -17.31 -4.81
CA ARG A 67 -2.13 -16.20 -5.77
C ARG A 67 -2.71 -14.87 -5.29
N SER A 68 -3.90 -14.91 -4.72
CA SER A 68 -4.57 -13.71 -4.19
C SER A 68 -3.80 -13.14 -3.00
N PHE A 69 -3.32 -14.00 -2.09
CA PHE A 69 -2.46 -13.59 -0.98
C PHE A 69 -1.11 -13.04 -1.46
N SER A 70 -0.46 -13.69 -2.42
CA SER A 70 0.79 -13.20 -3.01
C SER A 70 0.63 -11.79 -3.57
N THR A 71 -0.44 -11.55 -4.34
CA THR A 71 -0.77 -10.24 -4.92
C THR A 71 -1.01 -9.19 -3.83
N ALA A 72 -1.77 -9.54 -2.79
CA ALA A 72 -2.05 -8.62 -1.68
C ALA A 72 -0.78 -8.24 -0.92
N VAL A 73 0.10 -9.21 -0.62
CA VAL A 73 1.38 -8.97 0.07
C VAL A 73 2.31 -8.11 -0.79
N GLN A 74 2.34 -8.32 -2.11
CA GLN A 74 3.11 -7.45 -3.01
C GLN A 74 2.59 -6.01 -2.97
N GLY A 75 1.27 -5.80 -3.05
CA GLY A 75 0.68 -4.47 -2.93
C GLY A 75 0.99 -3.78 -1.59
N MET A 76 1.06 -4.54 -0.49
CA MET A 76 1.52 -4.02 0.79
C MET A 76 3.00 -3.60 0.75
N ALA A 77 3.88 -4.39 0.13
CA ALA A 77 5.29 -4.06 -0.04
C ALA A 77 5.48 -2.75 -0.82
N ASP A 78 4.74 -2.60 -1.93
CA ASP A 78 4.76 -1.39 -2.76
C ASP A 78 4.27 -0.17 -1.96
N GLY A 79 3.20 -0.33 -1.17
CA GLY A 79 2.68 0.71 -0.29
C GLY A 79 3.69 1.16 0.78
N VAL A 80 4.34 0.20 1.45
CA VAL A 80 5.39 0.50 2.45
C VAL A 80 6.61 1.17 1.80
N THR A 81 6.95 0.79 0.57
CA THR A 81 8.01 1.44 -0.22
C THR A 81 7.66 2.90 -0.49
N GLY A 82 6.44 3.19 -0.93
CA GLY A 82 5.96 4.57 -1.11
C GLY A 82 6.00 5.40 0.18
N ILE A 83 5.62 4.81 1.32
CA ILE A 83 5.76 5.46 2.64
C ILE A 83 7.23 5.74 2.97
N THR A 84 8.12 4.79 2.69
CA THR A 84 9.56 4.93 2.92
C THR A 84 10.15 6.09 2.12
N GLU A 85 9.76 6.20 0.85
CA GLU A 85 10.18 7.30 -0.03
C GLU A 85 9.63 8.64 0.44
N TRP A 86 8.35 8.70 0.83
CA TRP A 86 7.74 9.90 1.38
C TRP A 86 8.43 10.35 2.67
N LEU A 87 8.73 9.43 3.59
CA LEU A 87 9.47 9.71 4.83
C LEU A 87 10.86 10.29 4.53
N ARG A 88 11.57 9.70 3.57
CA ARG A 88 12.89 10.20 3.14
C ARG A 88 12.78 11.60 2.54
N ALA A 89 11.80 11.85 1.68
CA ALA A 89 11.53 13.16 1.08
C ALA A 89 11.14 14.22 2.14
N ALA A 90 10.43 13.82 3.19
CA ALA A 90 10.07 14.67 4.32
C ALA A 90 11.24 14.89 5.31
N GLY A 91 12.46 14.42 5.01
CA GLY A 91 13.64 14.58 5.86
C GLY A 91 13.78 13.56 6.99
N HIS A 92 12.91 12.54 7.05
CA HIS A 92 12.95 11.47 8.06
C HIS A 92 13.87 10.32 7.62
N ALA A 93 15.08 10.66 7.14
CA ALA A 93 16.09 9.73 6.66
C ALA A 93 16.89 9.10 7.81
N GLY A 94 16.20 8.39 8.70
CA GLY A 94 16.79 7.70 9.85
C GLY A 94 16.18 6.33 10.09
N SER A 95 16.23 5.87 11.34
CA SER A 95 15.73 4.56 11.79
C SER A 95 14.34 4.23 11.22
N LEU A 96 13.41 5.19 11.19
CA LEU A 96 12.05 4.97 10.69
C LEU A 96 11.99 4.59 9.19
N SER A 97 12.76 5.28 8.34
CA SER A 97 12.89 4.94 6.91
C SER A 97 13.63 3.61 6.68
N GLY A 98 14.57 3.25 7.57
CA GLY A 98 15.26 1.96 7.51
C GLY A 98 14.36 0.79 7.90
N HIS A 99 13.55 0.94 8.96
CA HIS A 99 12.61 -0.11 9.39
C HIS A 99 11.50 -0.33 8.37
N SER A 100 10.96 0.74 7.77
CA SER A 100 9.96 0.62 6.71
C SER A 100 10.53 -0.08 5.46
N SER A 101 11.75 0.25 5.05
CA SER A 101 12.45 -0.49 3.97
C SER A 101 12.59 -1.98 4.28
N ALA A 102 13.03 -2.34 5.50
CA ALA A 102 13.18 -3.75 5.88
C ALA A 102 11.85 -4.51 5.94
N VAL A 103 10.74 -3.83 6.24
CA VAL A 103 9.40 -4.41 6.18
C VAL A 103 8.96 -4.64 4.73
N ALA A 104 9.21 -3.68 3.83
CA ALA A 104 8.93 -3.85 2.41
C ALA A 104 9.67 -5.06 1.82
N ASP A 105 10.98 -5.20 2.09
CA ASP A 105 11.80 -6.33 1.61
C ASP A 105 11.24 -7.69 2.07
N ARG A 106 10.77 -7.76 3.32
CA ARG A 106 10.18 -8.99 3.87
C ARG A 106 8.86 -9.33 3.20
N LEU A 107 8.01 -8.33 2.99
CA LEU A 107 6.73 -8.53 2.29
C LEU A 107 6.98 -8.99 0.85
N GLU A 108 7.89 -8.37 0.12
CA GLU A 108 8.25 -8.79 -1.25
C GLU A 108 8.79 -10.22 -1.29
N HIS A 109 9.64 -10.60 -0.33
CA HIS A 109 10.10 -11.99 -0.21
C HIS A 109 8.94 -12.96 0.04
N THR A 110 8.05 -12.67 0.99
CA THR A 110 6.87 -13.50 1.26
C THR A 110 5.94 -13.60 0.05
N ALA A 111 5.72 -12.51 -0.70
CA ALA A 111 4.92 -12.52 -1.91
C ALA A 111 5.47 -13.49 -2.96
N ARG A 112 6.80 -13.49 -3.17
CA ARG A 112 7.48 -14.42 -4.09
C ARG A 112 7.36 -15.88 -3.67
N GLU A 113 7.54 -16.18 -2.38
CA GLU A 113 7.40 -17.55 -1.87
C GLU A 113 5.97 -18.07 -2.05
N LEU A 114 4.96 -17.24 -1.81
CA LEU A 114 3.55 -17.59 -2.02
C LEU A 114 3.23 -17.82 -3.50
N ALA A 115 3.78 -17.01 -4.40
CA ALA A 115 3.64 -17.22 -5.85
C ALA A 115 4.29 -18.53 -6.29
N TRP A 116 5.51 -18.81 -5.82
CA TRP A 116 6.22 -20.04 -6.11
C TRP A 116 5.47 -21.28 -5.60
N LEU A 117 4.89 -21.20 -4.40
CA LEU A 117 4.06 -22.28 -3.85
C LEU A 117 2.84 -22.53 -4.74
N ALA A 118 2.14 -21.47 -5.17
CA ALA A 118 0.99 -21.60 -6.07
C ALA A 118 1.37 -22.26 -7.41
N GLU A 119 2.50 -21.87 -8.01
CA GLU A 119 3.01 -22.51 -9.23
C GLU A 119 3.34 -23.98 -9.02
N THR A 120 3.92 -24.33 -7.87
CA THR A 120 4.30 -25.71 -7.55
C THR A 120 3.06 -26.58 -7.39
N VAL A 121 2.02 -26.07 -6.72
CA VAL A 121 0.72 -26.73 -6.59
C VAL A 121 0.09 -26.96 -7.96
N GLN A 122 0.11 -25.95 -8.82
CA GLN A 122 -0.42 -26.06 -10.18
C GLN A 122 0.31 -27.12 -11.02
N ARG A 123 1.65 -27.13 -10.99
CA ARG A 123 2.47 -28.14 -11.69
C ARG A 123 2.19 -29.54 -11.19
N ALA A 124 2.08 -29.72 -9.88
CA ALA A 124 1.76 -31.01 -9.28
C ALA A 124 0.40 -31.56 -9.73
N GLN A 125 -0.61 -30.71 -9.97
CA GLN A 125 -1.90 -31.13 -10.54
C GLN A 125 -1.75 -31.61 -11.98
N HIS A 126 -0.98 -30.88 -12.79
CA HIS A 126 -0.77 -31.22 -14.20
C HIS A 126 0.03 -32.51 -14.40
N ASP A 127 1.00 -32.81 -13.54
CA ASP A 127 1.82 -34.02 -13.63
C ASP A 127 1.07 -35.30 -13.18
N HIS A 128 -0.05 -35.17 -12.46
CA HIS A 128 -0.89 -36.28 -11.99
C HIS A 128 -2.20 -36.44 -12.79
N SER A 129 -2.40 -35.64 -13.85
CA SER A 129 -3.55 -35.71 -14.77
C SER A 129 -3.20 -36.44 -16.05
#